data_AF-A0A954PIK2-F1
#
_entry.id   AF-A0A954PIK2-F1
#
_cell.length_a   1.000
_cell.length_b   1.000
_cell.length_c   1.000
_cell.angle_alpha   90.00
_cell.angle_beta   90.00
_cell.angle_gamma   90.00
#
_symmetry.space_group_name_H-M   'P 1'
#
loop_
_entity.id
_entity.type
_entity.pdbx_description
1 polymer ?
#
loop_
_entity_poly.entity_id
_entity_poly.type
_entity_poly.pdbx_seq_one_letter_code
_entity_poly.pdbx_strand_id
1 'polypeptide(L)' 'PEPLLELTGNMENCRGAEVTLTDFGRAVLEGRASAYPTNPIDEWIGGVHLSSEEGNLWMYNGDSLQKVPVE' A
#
# COMPACT_ATOMS: atom_id res chain seq x y z
N PRO A 1 0.58 4.86 -9.56
CA PRO A 1 0.87 3.65 -8.76
C PRO A 1 2.32 3.20 -8.95
N GLU A 2 3.01 2.96 -7.85
CA GLU A 2 4.40 2.49 -7.81
C GLU A 2 4.48 1.24 -6.91
N PRO A 3 4.94 0.09 -7.42
CA PRO A 3 4.93 -1.16 -6.67
C PRO A 3 5.90 -1.10 -5.48
N LEU A 4 5.47 -1.65 -4.34
CA LEU A 4 6.34 -1.81 -3.15
C LEU A 4 7.19 -3.08 -3.22
N LEU A 5 6.71 -4.07 -3.99
CA LEU A 5 7.32 -5.39 -4.11
C LEU A 5 7.37 -5.78 -5.58
N GLU A 6 8.44 -6.48 -5.94
CA GLU A 6 8.51 -7.30 -7.14
C GLU A 6 8.31 -8.76 -6.74
N LEU A 7 7.36 -9.41 -7.42
CA LEU A 7 7.04 -10.81 -7.23
C LEU A 7 7.46 -11.57 -8.49
N THR A 8 8.26 -12.61 -8.32
CA THR A 8 8.58 -13.54 -9.40
C THR A 8 8.22 -14.96 -8.98
N GLY A 9 8.04 -15.86 -9.94
CA GLY A 9 7.70 -17.25 -9.69
C GLY A 9 6.83 -17.86 -10.78
N ASN A 10 6.61 -19.17 -10.70
CA ASN A 10 5.69 -19.86 -11.60
C ASN A 10 4.24 -19.62 -11.14
N MET A 11 3.40 -19.01 -11.98
CA MET A 11 2.01 -18.69 -11.62
C MET A 11 1.06 -19.89 -11.54
N GLU A 12 1.42 -21.05 -12.12
CA GLU A 12 0.58 -22.26 -12.09
C GLU A 12 0.77 -23.08 -10.82
N ASN A 13 1.97 -23.08 -10.26
CA ASN A 13 2.33 -23.94 -9.12
C ASN A 13 3.10 -23.23 -7.99
N CYS A 14 3.31 -21.92 -8.10
CA CYS A 14 4.03 -21.06 -7.15
C CYS A 14 5.46 -21.53 -6.82
N ARG A 15 6.08 -22.39 -7.62
CA ARG A 15 7.47 -22.79 -7.41
C ARG A 15 8.44 -21.70 -7.85
N GLY A 16 9.56 -21.61 -7.16
CA GLY A 16 10.57 -20.58 -7.39
C GLY A 16 10.04 -19.18 -7.12
N ALA A 17 9.05 -19.05 -6.23
CA ALA A 17 8.50 -17.75 -5.89
C ALA A 17 9.52 -16.94 -5.08
N GLU A 18 9.80 -15.72 -5.54
CA GLU A 18 10.67 -14.76 -4.86
C GLU A 18 9.94 -13.44 -4.67
N VAL A 19 10.29 -12.74 -3.60
CA VAL A 19 9.76 -11.43 -3.24
C VAL A 19 10.92 -10.51 -2.96
N THR A 20 10.97 -9.39 -3.66
CA THR A 20 12.02 -8.37 -3.49
C THR A 20 11.38 -7.01 -3.25
N LEU A 21 11.92 -6.25 -2.29
CA LEU A 21 11.53 -4.85 -2.10
C LEU A 21 12.04 -4.01 -3.27
N THR A 22 11.17 -3.19 -3.86
CA THR A 22 11.59 -2.12 -4.75
C THR A 22 12.31 -1.02 -3.96
N ASP A 23 12.98 -0.10 -4.65
CA ASP A 23 13.57 1.07 -4.00
C ASP A 23 12.51 1.92 -3.28
N PHE A 24 11.32 2.06 -3.88
CA PHE A 24 10.18 2.72 -3.25
C PHE A 24 9.65 1.94 -2.05
N GLY A 25 9.46 0.63 -2.17
CA GLY A 25 9.06 -0.23 -1.05
C GLY A 25 10.02 -0.16 0.13
N ARG A 26 11.33 -0.14 -0.14
CA ARG A 26 12.37 0.06 0.88
C ARG A 26 12.24 1.44 1.55
N ALA A 27 12.03 2.49 0.77
CA ALA A 27 11.82 3.83 1.33
C ALA A 27 10.58 3.93 2.21
N VAL A 28 9.48 3.27 1.83
CA VAL A 28 8.25 3.20 2.64
C VAL A 28 8.50 2.44 3.94
N LEU A 29 9.15 1.27 3.87
CA LEU A 29 9.44 0.45 5.05
C LEU A 29 10.33 1.18 6.07
N GLU A 30 11.26 2.00 5.59
CA GLU A 30 12.15 2.82 6.41
C GLU A 30 11.50 4.13 6.90
N GLY A 31 10.23 4.38 6.55
CA GLY A 31 9.51 5.59 6.93
C GLY A 31 10.00 6.87 6.21
N ARG A 32 10.80 6.73 5.15
CA ARG A 32 11.30 7.85 4.33
C ARG A 32 10.32 8.27 3.24
N ALA A 33 9.32 7.44 2.95
CA ALA A 33 8.23 7.70 2.02
C ALA A 33 6.92 7.13 2.56
N SER A 34 5.79 7.57 1.99
CA SER A 34 4.47 6.99 2.25
C SER A 34 3.95 6.32 0.99
N ALA A 35 3.29 5.16 1.13
CA ALA A 35 2.64 4.49 0.01
C ALA A 35 1.46 5.31 -0.54
N TYR A 36 0.80 6.10 0.32
CA TYR A 36 -0.18 7.11 -0.08
C TYR A 36 0.51 8.49 -0.22
N PRO A 37 0.21 9.30 -1.25
CA PRO A 37 -0.81 9.11 -2.28
C PRO A 37 -0.37 8.32 -3.51
N THR A 38 0.89 7.92 -3.61
CA THR A 38 1.46 7.24 -4.80
C THR A 38 0.66 6.00 -5.23
N ASN A 39 0.15 5.25 -4.27
CA ASN A 39 -0.77 4.14 -4.40
C ASN A 39 -2.07 4.51 -3.68
N PRO A 40 -3.03 5.15 -4.37
CA PRO A 40 -4.31 5.51 -3.77
C PRO A 40 -5.11 4.27 -3.40
N ILE A 41 -6.01 4.43 -2.42
CA ILE A 41 -6.94 3.38 -2.02
C ILE A 41 -8.22 3.58 -2.83
N ASP A 42 -8.60 2.57 -3.61
CA ASP A 42 -9.86 2.50 -4.35
C ASP A 42 -10.32 1.04 -4.40
N GLU A 43 -11.01 0.61 -3.34
CA GLU A 43 -11.36 -0.81 -3.14
C GLU A 43 -12.75 -0.98 -2.54
N TRP A 44 -13.44 -2.07 -2.92
CA TRP A 44 -14.71 -2.45 -2.32
C TRP A 44 -14.54 -3.64 -1.39
N ILE A 45 -14.79 -3.43 -0.09
CA ILE A 45 -14.66 -4.48 0.93
C ILE A 45 -15.97 -4.57 1.72
N GLY A 46 -16.64 -5.72 1.66
CA GLY A 46 -17.86 -5.97 2.44
C GLY A 46 -19.01 -5.00 2.13
N GLY A 47 -19.08 -4.47 0.91
CA GLY A 47 -20.09 -3.48 0.51
C GLY A 47 -19.79 -2.05 0.92
N VAL A 48 -18.59 -1.78 1.44
CA VAL A 48 -18.08 -0.43 1.70
C VAL A 48 -17.04 -0.08 0.65
N HIS A 49 -17.17 1.11 0.04
CA HIS A 49 -16.16 1.67 -0.84
C HIS A 49 -15.10 2.38 0.02
N LEU A 50 -13.87 1.88 -0.02
CA LEU A 50 -12.72 2.53 0.56
C LEU A 50 -12.09 3.37 -0.54
N SER A 51 -12.28 4.69 -0.46
CA SER A 51 -11.70 5.64 -1.40
C SER A 51 -10.89 6.69 -0.66
N SER A 52 -9.61 6.80 -0.99
CA SER A 52 -8.77 7.89 -0.49
C SER A 52 -9.09 9.25 -1.13
N GLU A 53 -9.87 9.28 -2.22
CA GLU A 53 -10.30 10.53 -2.87
C GLU A 53 -11.40 11.26 -2.09
N GLU A 54 -12.17 10.55 -1.25
CA GLU A 54 -13.27 11.13 -0.47
C GLU A 54 -12.81 11.99 0.73
N GLY A 55 -11.50 12.20 0.90
CA GLY A 55 -10.98 13.15 1.89
C GLY A 55 -10.95 12.64 3.34
N ASN A 56 -11.25 11.36 3.58
CA ASN A 56 -11.38 10.77 4.91
C ASN A 56 -10.40 9.62 5.16
N LEU A 57 -9.11 9.86 4.91
CA LEU A 57 -8.08 8.87 5.16
C LEU A 57 -7.69 8.84 6.65
N TRP A 58 -7.65 7.63 7.21
CA TRP A 58 -7.17 7.37 8.56
C TRP A 58 -5.99 6.42 8.50
N MET A 59 -4.86 6.79 9.11
CA MET A 59 -3.65 5.97 9.17
C MET A 59 -3.38 5.57 10.62
N TYR A 60 -3.08 4.28 10.84
CA TYR A 60 -2.66 3.78 12.14
C TYR A 60 -1.16 4.02 12.32
N ASN A 61 -0.78 4.70 13.39
CA ASN A 61 0.63 5.03 13.67
C ASN A 61 1.31 4.08 14.69
N GLY A 62 0.65 3.00 15.10
CA GLY A 62 1.13 2.10 16.14
C GLY A 62 0.37 2.22 17.47
N ASP A 63 -0.27 3.36 17.74
CA ASP A 63 -1.03 3.61 18.97
C ASP A 63 -2.48 4.03 18.72
N SER A 64 -2.70 4.83 17.67
CA SER A 64 -4.00 5.45 17.39
C SER A 64 -4.22 5.64 15.89
N LEU A 65 -5.48 5.80 15.51
CA LEU A 65 -5.84 6.24 14.17
C LEU A 65 -5.72 7.75 14.09
N GLN A 66 -4.93 8.22 13.14
CA GLN A 66 -4.73 9.63 12.83
C GLN A 66 -5.42 9.95 11.51
N LYS A 67 -6.26 10.99 11.50
CA LYS A 67 -6.82 11.49 10.25
C LYS A 67 -5.73 12.21 9.47
N VAL A 68 -5.52 11.82 8.22
CA VAL A 68 -4.50 12.41 7.36
C VAL A 68 -5.20 13.33 6.35
N PRO A 69 -4.70 14.56 6.12
CA PRO A 69 -5.19 15.41 5.04
C PRO A 69 -5.01 14.71 3.69
N VAL A 70 -6.04 14.75 2.86
CA VAL A 70 -5.98 14.32 1.46
C VAL A 70 -5.67 15.58 0.65
N GLU A 71 -4.53 15.60 -0.03
CA GLU A 71 -4.09 16.69 -0.92
C GLU A 71 -4.57 16.46 -2.37
#